data_AF-A0A3P6R3P7-F1
#
_entry.id   AF-A0A3P6R3P7-F1
#
_cell.length_a   1.000
_cell.length_b   1.000
_cell.length_c   1.000
_cell.angle_alpha   90.00
_cell.angle_beta   90.00
_cell.angle_gamma   90.00
#
_symmetry.space_group_name_H-M   'P 1'
#
loop_
_entity.id
_entity.type
_entity.pdbx_description
1 polymer ?
#
loop_
_entity_poly.entity_id
_entity_poly.type
_entity_poly.pdbx_seq_one_letter_code
_entity_poly.pdbx_strand_id
1 'polypeptide(L)'
;MNDESEEFLDLFGGEEIVYIEGARTSTGFFTVEKPAHVTRLYRASVNGTAVEMEPVPVAVESLDPRFCFLLDAGETLWIWSGWKARITVANKARLFAERLNKRDRKGAAAIETCREPKVPEEFWTAFWGQPTRPDEPIVEHVPENFVPERKRLYQVNIGMGFLELPQVELPKGVARQELLNTKCVYILDCTSDIFLWTGKKANRLLKMAGQKMVTELHQMIERPDYTQVSRETEVRRGTLLQLWLPLKSGDEESMMFRSKFAGWDDIV
;
A
#
# COMPACT_ATOMS: atom_id res chain seq x y z
N MET A 1 -26.17 34.89 18.01
CA MET A 1 -25.16 35.42 18.96
C MET A 1 -25.71 36.76 19.37
N ASN A 2 -25.88 37.01 20.66
CA ASN A 2 -26.68 38.12 21.19
C ASN A 2 -28.20 37.94 20.93
N ASP A 3 -28.66 36.68 20.99
CA ASP A 3 -30.08 36.28 20.93
C ASP A 3 -30.51 35.51 22.20
N GLU A 4 -29.68 35.55 23.25
CA GLU A 4 -29.86 34.81 24.49
C GLU A 4 -30.93 35.46 25.40
N SER A 5 -31.66 34.67 26.20
CA SER A 5 -32.77 35.17 27.03
C SER A 5 -32.30 35.87 28.31
N GLU A 6 -33.10 36.80 28.83
CA GLU A 6 -32.81 37.51 30.10
C GLU A 6 -32.56 36.52 31.27
N GLU A 7 -33.38 35.48 31.40
CA GLU A 7 -33.20 34.40 32.39
C GLU A 7 -31.84 33.68 32.27
N PHE A 8 -31.27 33.58 31.06
CA PHE A 8 -29.95 33.00 30.84
C PHE A 8 -28.83 33.99 31.16
N LEU A 9 -29.02 35.28 30.87
CA LEU A 9 -28.06 36.34 31.20
C LEU A 9 -27.92 36.53 32.73
N ASP A 10 -29.02 36.42 33.48
CA ASP A 10 -29.04 36.52 34.94
C ASP A 10 -28.18 35.45 35.63
N LEU A 11 -27.96 34.28 35.01
CA LEU A 11 -27.07 33.24 35.52
C LEU A 11 -25.61 33.69 35.66
N PHE A 12 -25.21 34.73 34.91
CA PHE A 12 -23.88 35.32 34.93
C PHE A 12 -23.80 36.59 35.80
N GLY A 13 -24.84 36.88 36.59
CA GLY A 13 -24.80 37.93 37.62
C GLY A 13 -24.66 39.36 37.08
N GLY A 14 -24.97 39.58 35.79
CA GLY A 14 -24.79 40.87 35.11
C GLY A 14 -23.39 41.12 34.54
N GLU A 15 -22.50 40.11 34.52
CA GLU A 15 -21.24 40.19 33.78
C GLU A 15 -21.46 40.03 32.26
N GLU A 16 -20.63 40.70 31.46
CA GLU A 16 -20.73 40.67 29.99
C GLU A 16 -20.27 39.30 29.43
N ILE A 17 -21.13 38.64 28.65
CA ILE A 17 -20.80 37.35 28.03
C ILE A 17 -19.79 37.56 26.89
N VAL A 18 -18.55 37.13 27.10
CA VAL A 18 -17.48 37.18 26.10
C VAL A 18 -17.51 35.94 25.21
N TYR A 19 -17.88 36.12 23.94
CA TYR A 19 -17.77 35.08 22.91
C TYR A 19 -16.31 34.87 22.49
N ILE A 20 -15.70 33.80 22.98
CA ILE A 20 -14.36 33.38 22.55
C ILE A 20 -14.47 32.71 21.18
N GLU A 21 -13.72 33.22 20.19
CA GLU A 21 -13.65 32.62 18.85
C GLU A 21 -12.99 31.23 18.93
N GLY A 22 -13.79 30.18 18.76
CA GLY A 22 -13.41 28.81 19.11
C GLY A 22 -13.77 27.77 18.07
N ALA A 23 -13.06 27.74 16.94
CA ALA A 23 -13.14 26.63 15.99
C ALA A 23 -11.81 26.37 15.26
N ARG A 24 -11.39 25.10 15.18
CA ARG A 24 -10.22 24.68 14.39
C ARG A 24 -10.53 24.55 12.89
N THR A 25 -11.81 24.55 12.52
CA THR A 25 -12.33 24.55 11.14
C THR A 25 -13.62 25.38 11.08
N SER A 26 -13.90 26.03 9.95
CA SER A 26 -15.01 27.00 9.79
C SER A 26 -16.44 26.46 9.99
N THR A 27 -16.61 25.14 10.08
CA THR A 27 -17.91 24.48 10.24
C THR A 27 -17.99 23.54 11.45
N GLY A 28 -16.90 23.40 12.22
CA GLY A 28 -16.78 22.36 13.25
C GLY A 28 -16.67 20.92 12.73
N PHE A 29 -16.86 20.69 11.42
CA PHE A 29 -16.64 19.39 10.78
C PHE A 29 -15.17 19.22 10.37
N PHE A 30 -14.73 17.96 10.30
CA PHE A 30 -13.48 17.60 9.66
C PHE A 30 -13.67 17.54 8.14
N THR A 31 -13.15 18.54 7.41
CA THR A 31 -12.96 18.41 5.97
C THR A 31 -11.86 17.39 5.73
N VAL A 32 -12.23 16.14 5.45
CA VAL A 32 -11.27 15.09 5.09
C VAL A 32 -10.95 15.23 3.61
N GLU A 33 -9.95 16.07 3.31
CA GLU A 33 -9.25 15.97 2.04
C GLU A 33 -8.71 14.55 1.89
N LYS A 34 -9.00 13.89 0.77
CA LYS A 34 -8.43 12.57 0.51
C LYS A 34 -6.92 12.75 0.33
N PRO A 35 -6.06 11.99 1.03
CA PRO A 35 -4.63 12.04 0.78
C PRO A 35 -4.38 11.70 -0.70
N ALA A 36 -3.47 12.44 -1.33
CA ALA A 36 -3.11 12.21 -2.72
C ALA A 36 -2.64 10.77 -2.93
N HIS A 37 -3.06 10.15 -4.04
CA HIS A 37 -2.59 8.83 -4.41
C HIS A 37 -1.09 8.88 -4.74
N VAL A 38 -0.32 7.99 -4.14
CA VAL A 38 1.11 7.83 -4.46
C VAL A 38 1.23 6.91 -5.66
N THR A 39 1.60 7.45 -6.82
CA THR A 39 1.88 6.66 -8.02
C THR A 39 3.03 5.69 -7.75
N ARG A 40 2.89 4.43 -8.14
CA ARG A 40 3.95 3.40 -7.96
C ARG A 40 4.12 2.54 -9.20
N LEU A 41 5.37 2.19 -9.53
CA LEU A 41 5.71 1.28 -10.62
C LEU A 41 6.19 -0.05 -10.02
N TYR A 42 5.71 -1.16 -10.58
CA TYR A 42 6.14 -2.50 -10.21
C TYR A 42 6.59 -3.27 -11.44
N ARG A 43 7.80 -3.84 -11.39
CA ARG A 43 8.27 -4.84 -12.34
C ARG A 43 7.59 -6.17 -12.03
N ALA A 44 6.90 -6.74 -13.02
CA ALA A 44 6.21 -8.01 -12.88
C ALA A 44 7.13 -9.18 -13.30
N SER A 45 7.20 -10.20 -12.46
CA SER A 45 7.83 -11.49 -12.78
C SER A 45 6.87 -12.65 -12.48
N VAL A 46 7.16 -13.84 -12.98
CA VAL A 46 6.34 -15.05 -12.73
C VAL A 46 7.26 -16.19 -12.32
N ASN A 47 6.96 -16.80 -11.17
CA ASN A 47 7.69 -17.94 -10.62
C ASN A 47 6.73 -19.13 -10.48
N GLY A 48 6.86 -20.10 -11.38
CA GLY A 48 5.89 -21.18 -11.54
C GLY A 48 4.53 -20.61 -11.92
N THR A 49 3.62 -20.56 -10.96
CA THR A 49 2.28 -20.02 -11.15
C THR A 49 2.08 -18.64 -10.51
N ALA A 50 2.79 -18.33 -9.41
CA ALA A 50 2.70 -17.04 -8.73
C ALA A 50 3.26 -15.89 -9.58
N VAL A 51 2.64 -14.72 -9.46
CA VAL A 51 3.14 -13.44 -10.00
C VAL A 51 3.76 -12.64 -8.86
N GLU A 52 4.98 -12.16 -9.05
CA GLU A 52 5.65 -11.26 -8.10
C GLU A 52 5.64 -9.84 -8.66
N MET A 53 5.27 -8.89 -7.80
CA MET A 53 5.34 -7.45 -8.06
C MET A 53 6.47 -6.86 -7.24
N GLU A 54 7.52 -6.46 -7.93
CA GLU A 54 8.73 -5.85 -7.39
C GLU A 54 8.65 -4.32 -7.58
N PRO A 55 8.60 -3.51 -6.52
CA PRO A 55 8.59 -2.06 -6.65
C PRO A 55 9.90 -1.55 -7.24
N VAL A 56 9.79 -0.60 -8.17
CA VAL A 56 10.90 0.10 -8.83
C VAL A 56 10.58 1.61 -8.87
N PRO A 57 11.55 2.50 -9.11
CA PRO A 57 11.28 3.92 -9.27
C PRO A 57 10.20 4.20 -10.34
N VAL A 58 9.40 5.25 -10.15
CA VAL A 58 8.50 5.77 -11.19
C VAL A 58 9.34 6.67 -12.11
N ALA A 59 10.18 6.04 -12.92
CA ALA A 59 11.18 6.71 -13.75
C ALA A 59 11.43 5.90 -15.04
N VAL A 60 11.75 6.58 -16.14
CA VAL A 60 11.88 5.97 -17.48
C VAL A 60 12.94 4.88 -17.50
N GLU A 61 14.03 5.12 -16.77
CA GLU A 61 15.20 4.27 -16.60
C GLU A 61 14.86 2.96 -15.88
N SER A 62 13.69 2.87 -15.22
CA SER A 62 13.21 1.63 -14.61
C SER A 62 12.57 0.67 -15.60
N LEU A 63 12.12 1.16 -16.76
CA LEU A 63 11.58 0.32 -17.82
C LEU A 63 12.70 -0.49 -18.49
N ASP A 64 12.42 -1.75 -18.81
CA ASP A 64 13.32 -2.66 -19.52
C ASP A 64 12.48 -3.43 -20.57
N PRO A 65 12.88 -3.49 -21.86
CA PRO A 65 12.03 -4.05 -22.92
C PRO A 65 11.70 -5.54 -22.76
N ARG A 66 12.40 -6.27 -21.88
CA ARG A 66 12.18 -7.70 -21.59
C ARG A 66 11.09 -7.94 -20.56
N PHE A 67 10.63 -6.89 -19.86
CA PHE A 67 9.74 -7.02 -18.71
C PHE A 67 8.35 -6.40 -18.97
N CYS A 68 7.40 -6.83 -18.15
CA CYS A 68 6.09 -6.21 -18.02
C CYS A 68 6.07 -5.42 -16.71
N PHE A 69 5.41 -4.28 -16.70
CA PHE A 69 5.30 -3.42 -15.53
C PHE A 69 3.85 -3.08 -15.24
N LEU A 70 3.51 -3.01 -13.96
CA LEU A 70 2.25 -2.46 -13.46
C LEU A 70 2.52 -1.06 -12.94
N LEU A 71 1.98 -0.04 -13.60
CA LEU A 71 1.94 1.33 -13.10
C LEU A 71 0.59 1.57 -12.43
N ASP A 72 0.63 1.87 -11.14
CA ASP A 72 -0.52 2.20 -10.33
C ASP A 72 -0.67 3.72 -10.21
N ALA A 73 -1.42 4.32 -11.14
CA ALA A 73 -1.70 5.76 -11.21
C ALA A 73 -3.02 6.14 -10.53
N GLY A 74 -3.51 5.33 -9.57
CA GLY A 74 -4.68 5.65 -8.75
C GLY A 74 -6.01 5.36 -9.47
N GLU A 75 -6.39 6.21 -10.40
CA GLU A 75 -7.62 6.05 -11.21
C GLU A 75 -7.47 5.01 -12.32
N THR A 76 -6.24 4.80 -12.82
CA THR A 76 -5.94 3.79 -13.84
C THR A 76 -4.77 2.90 -13.40
N LEU A 77 -4.96 1.59 -13.54
CA LEU A 77 -3.92 0.57 -13.44
C LEU A 77 -3.43 0.23 -14.85
N TRP A 78 -2.20 0.64 -15.18
CA TRP A 78 -1.61 0.42 -16.50
C TRP A 78 -0.70 -0.81 -16.49
N ILE A 79 -0.96 -1.75 -17.40
CA ILE A 79 -0.05 -2.86 -17.71
C ILE A 79 0.78 -2.45 -18.93
N TRP A 80 2.01 -2.01 -18.71
CA TRP A 80 2.98 -1.75 -19.78
C TRP A 80 3.76 -3.02 -20.11
N SER A 81 3.89 -3.34 -21.39
CA SER A 81 4.65 -4.48 -21.88
C SER A 81 5.77 -4.04 -22.83
N GLY A 82 7.01 -4.31 -22.46
CA GLY A 82 8.14 -4.15 -23.36
C GLY A 82 8.03 -5.06 -24.59
N TRP A 83 8.69 -4.69 -25.69
CA TRP A 83 8.51 -5.44 -26.95
C TRP A 83 9.07 -6.88 -26.89
N LYS A 84 10.07 -7.15 -26.04
CA LYS A 84 10.58 -8.50 -25.73
C LYS A 84 9.85 -9.19 -24.57
N ALA A 85 8.91 -8.52 -23.91
CA ALA A 85 8.23 -9.06 -22.73
C ALA A 85 7.36 -10.28 -23.05
N ARG A 86 7.47 -11.30 -22.20
CA ARG A 86 6.71 -12.55 -22.27
C ARG A 86 5.21 -12.29 -22.04
N ILE A 87 4.37 -12.68 -22.99
CA ILE A 87 2.91 -12.51 -22.94
C ILE A 87 2.29 -13.16 -21.69
N THR A 88 2.85 -14.27 -21.21
CA THR A 88 2.40 -14.94 -19.98
C THR A 88 2.55 -14.06 -18.74
N VAL A 89 3.58 -13.22 -18.66
CA VAL A 89 3.79 -12.26 -17.56
C VAL A 89 2.78 -11.13 -17.66
N ALA A 90 2.54 -10.59 -18.86
CA ALA A 90 1.53 -9.54 -19.07
C ALA A 90 0.11 -10.00 -18.68
N ASN A 91 -0.28 -11.23 -19.06
CA ASN A 91 -1.57 -11.81 -18.67
C ASN A 91 -1.67 -11.96 -17.14
N LYS A 92 -0.60 -12.40 -16.47
CA LYS A 92 -0.55 -12.53 -15.00
C LYS A 92 -0.59 -11.17 -14.29
N ALA A 93 0.09 -10.17 -14.83
CA ALA A 93 0.05 -8.78 -14.33
C ALA A 93 -1.35 -8.17 -14.49
N ARG A 94 -2.05 -8.44 -15.60
CA ARG A 94 -3.43 -8.01 -15.80
C ARG A 94 -4.41 -8.70 -14.82
N LEU A 95 -4.27 -10.01 -14.59
CA LEU A 95 -5.04 -10.72 -13.55
C LEU A 95 -4.76 -10.19 -12.14
N PHE A 96 -3.53 -9.77 -11.87
CA PHE A 96 -3.18 -9.09 -10.62
C PHE A 96 -3.88 -7.74 -10.51
N ALA A 97 -3.83 -6.91 -11.57
CA ALA A 97 -4.50 -5.61 -11.63
C ALA A 97 -6.02 -5.73 -11.43
N GLU A 98 -6.66 -6.77 -11.98
CA GLU A 98 -8.09 -7.05 -11.74
C GLU A 98 -8.39 -7.35 -10.26
N ARG A 99 -7.54 -8.14 -9.59
CA ARG A 99 -7.67 -8.44 -8.16
C ARG A 99 -7.38 -7.20 -7.29
N LEU A 100 -6.39 -6.38 -7.68
CA LEU A 100 -6.03 -5.12 -7.04
C LEU A 100 -7.17 -4.10 -7.14
N ASN A 101 -7.72 -3.91 -8.34
CA ASN A 101 -8.87 -3.04 -8.55
C ASN A 101 -10.08 -3.50 -7.72
N LYS A 102 -10.43 -4.79 -7.81
CA LYS A 102 -11.59 -5.34 -7.11
C LYS A 102 -11.51 -5.18 -5.58
N ARG A 103 -10.34 -5.42 -4.97
CA ARG A 103 -10.17 -5.33 -3.52
C ARG A 103 -9.88 -3.90 -3.04
N ASP A 104 -8.79 -3.32 -3.53
CA ASP A 104 -8.22 -2.09 -2.96
C ASP A 104 -8.90 -0.84 -3.52
N ARG A 105 -9.36 -0.88 -4.79
CA ARG A 105 -10.08 0.22 -5.46
C ARG A 105 -11.59 0.02 -5.50
N LYS A 106 -12.11 -1.08 -4.92
CA LYS A 106 -13.54 -1.45 -4.94
C LYS A 106 -14.15 -1.51 -6.36
N GLY A 107 -13.32 -1.81 -7.37
CA GLY A 107 -13.71 -1.84 -8.78
C GLY A 107 -13.77 -0.47 -9.48
N ALA A 108 -13.35 0.62 -8.83
CA ALA A 108 -13.49 1.97 -9.35
C ALA A 108 -12.36 2.42 -10.30
N ALA A 109 -11.24 1.69 -10.38
CA ALA A 109 -10.15 2.04 -11.28
C ALA A 109 -10.33 1.43 -12.68
N ALA A 110 -9.85 2.12 -13.71
CA ALA A 110 -9.67 1.54 -15.05
C ALA A 110 -8.47 0.56 -15.05
N ILE A 111 -8.46 -0.39 -16.00
CA ILE A 111 -7.35 -1.32 -16.20
C ILE A 111 -6.99 -1.33 -17.68
N GLU A 112 -5.88 -0.69 -18.02
CA GLU A 112 -5.44 -0.50 -19.39
C GLU A 112 -4.18 -1.30 -19.71
N THR A 113 -3.98 -1.67 -20.96
CA THR A 113 -2.80 -2.43 -21.39
C THR A 113 -2.17 -1.81 -22.63
N CYS A 114 -0.86 -1.54 -22.56
CA CYS A 114 -0.10 -1.00 -23.67
C CYS A 114 1.15 -1.87 -23.94
N ARG A 115 1.60 -1.89 -25.21
CA ARG A 115 2.78 -2.66 -25.62
C ARG A 115 3.63 -1.86 -26.60
N GLU A 116 4.93 -1.84 -26.37
CA GLU A 116 5.86 -1.20 -27.30
C GLU A 116 5.76 -1.78 -28.74
N PRO A 117 5.90 -0.94 -29.78
CA PRO A 117 6.11 0.51 -29.73
C PRO A 117 4.82 1.33 -29.58
N LYS A 118 3.64 0.70 -29.59
CA LYS A 118 2.32 1.37 -29.58
C LYS A 118 1.84 1.62 -28.15
N VAL A 119 2.44 2.62 -27.50
CA VAL A 119 2.09 3.08 -26.15
C VAL A 119 1.34 4.42 -26.26
N PRO A 120 0.14 4.55 -25.67
CA PRO A 120 -0.71 5.74 -25.81
C PRO A 120 -0.20 6.93 -24.99
N GLU A 121 -0.61 8.15 -25.35
CA GLU A 121 -0.16 9.41 -24.71
C GLU A 121 -0.61 9.52 -23.25
N GLU A 122 -1.76 8.94 -22.94
CA GLU A 122 -2.33 8.88 -21.59
C GLU A 122 -1.47 8.03 -20.64
N PHE A 123 -0.81 6.98 -21.15
CA PHE A 123 0.16 6.22 -20.36
C PHE A 123 1.37 7.09 -20.02
N TRP A 124 1.98 7.75 -21.01
CA TRP A 124 3.16 8.57 -20.78
C TRP A 124 2.87 9.72 -19.82
N THR A 125 1.71 10.37 -19.99
CA THR A 125 1.24 11.44 -19.09
C THR A 125 1.10 10.93 -17.66
N ALA A 126 0.50 9.76 -17.45
CA ALA A 126 0.36 9.14 -16.13
C ALA A 126 1.69 8.60 -15.55
N PHE A 127 2.66 8.26 -16.40
CA PHE A 127 3.91 7.63 -16.02
C PHE A 127 5.01 8.62 -15.64
N TRP A 128 5.24 9.63 -16.48
CA TRP A 128 6.36 10.57 -16.33
C TRP A 128 5.97 12.05 -16.55
N GLY A 129 4.67 12.33 -16.70
CA GLY A 129 4.13 13.69 -16.73
C GLY A 129 4.13 14.37 -18.11
N GLN A 130 4.51 13.68 -19.19
CA GLN A 130 4.47 14.21 -20.56
C GLN A 130 3.74 13.23 -21.50
N PRO A 131 2.98 13.70 -22.50
CA PRO A 131 2.22 12.83 -23.42
C PRO A 131 3.13 12.06 -24.39
N THR A 132 4.33 12.55 -24.65
CA THR A 132 5.29 11.93 -25.55
C THR A 132 6.03 10.76 -24.90
N ARG A 133 6.44 9.81 -25.72
CA ARG A 133 7.50 8.86 -25.34
C ARG A 133 8.79 9.65 -25.06
N PRO A 134 9.57 9.28 -24.03
CA PRO A 134 10.93 9.81 -23.83
C PRO A 134 11.80 9.66 -25.09
N ASP A 135 12.62 10.67 -25.38
CA ASP A 135 13.56 10.66 -26.51
C ASP A 135 14.68 9.62 -26.32
N GLU A 136 15.10 9.40 -25.06
CA GLU A 136 16.09 8.39 -24.73
C GLU A 136 15.53 6.97 -24.93
N PRO A 137 16.31 6.05 -25.53
CA PRO A 137 15.86 4.69 -25.77
C PRO A 137 15.70 3.92 -24.45
N ILE A 138 14.57 3.24 -24.29
CA ILE A 138 14.38 2.25 -23.21
C ILE A 138 15.28 1.05 -23.53
N VAL A 139 16.28 0.80 -22.69
CA VAL A 139 17.33 -0.22 -22.89
C VAL A 139 17.23 -1.37 -21.90
N GLU A 140 17.93 -2.46 -22.20
CA GLU A 140 18.09 -3.58 -21.26
C GLU A 140 19.16 -3.22 -20.23
N HIS A 141 18.77 -3.20 -18.95
CA HIS A 141 19.67 -2.87 -17.84
C HIS A 141 19.65 -3.90 -16.70
N VAL A 142 18.55 -4.66 -16.57
CA VAL A 142 18.43 -5.68 -15.52
C VAL A 142 19.45 -6.82 -15.77
N PRO A 143 20.32 -7.17 -14.81
CA PRO A 143 21.26 -8.29 -14.99
C PRO A 143 20.53 -9.61 -15.26
N GLU A 144 21.07 -10.47 -16.14
CA GLU A 144 20.47 -11.79 -16.43
C GLU A 144 20.41 -12.70 -15.21
N ASN A 145 21.35 -12.52 -14.27
CA ASN A 145 21.45 -13.22 -13.00
C ASN A 145 20.81 -12.44 -11.84
N PHE A 146 19.92 -11.48 -12.12
CA PHE A 146 19.20 -10.74 -11.08
C PHE A 146 18.39 -11.70 -10.18
N VAL A 147 18.59 -11.59 -8.88
CA VAL A 147 17.85 -12.33 -7.85
C VAL A 147 17.18 -11.31 -6.92
N PRO A 148 15.84 -11.32 -6.79
CA PRO A 148 15.14 -10.44 -5.85
C PRO A 148 15.64 -10.62 -4.41
N GLU A 149 15.65 -9.53 -3.64
CA GLU A 149 16.06 -9.59 -2.24
C GLU A 149 15.13 -10.46 -1.38
N ARG A 150 15.72 -11.09 -0.36
CA ARG A 150 14.99 -12.02 0.52
C ARG A 150 14.14 -11.25 1.52
N LYS A 151 12.82 -11.42 1.37
CA LYS A 151 11.78 -10.99 2.32
C LYS A 151 12.12 -11.49 3.75
N ARG A 152 11.94 -10.63 4.76
CA ARG A 152 12.09 -10.98 6.19
C ARG A 152 10.78 -10.72 6.91
N LEU A 153 10.33 -11.67 7.72
CA LEU A 153 9.17 -11.50 8.58
C LEU A 153 9.66 -11.34 10.01
N TYR A 154 9.19 -10.32 10.71
CA TYR A 154 9.50 -10.07 12.11
C TYR A 154 8.22 -10.10 12.94
N GLN A 155 8.29 -10.66 14.15
CA GLN A 155 7.22 -10.55 15.13
C GLN A 155 7.56 -9.43 16.11
N VAL A 156 6.61 -8.51 16.33
CA VAL A 156 6.74 -7.47 17.34
C VAL A 156 6.39 -8.07 18.71
N ASN A 157 7.33 -8.00 19.64
CA ASN A 157 7.19 -8.49 21.01
C ASN A 157 7.54 -7.39 22.02
N ILE A 158 7.13 -7.59 23.27
CA ILE A 158 7.48 -6.75 24.41
C ILE A 158 7.92 -7.68 25.54
N GLY A 159 9.22 -7.80 25.75
CA GLY A 159 9.83 -8.67 26.75
C GLY A 159 10.58 -7.85 27.79
N MET A 160 10.38 -8.18 29.08
CA MET A 160 11.08 -7.55 30.22
C MET A 160 11.05 -6.00 30.25
N GLY A 161 10.04 -5.38 29.63
CA GLY A 161 9.90 -3.91 29.53
C GLY A 161 10.51 -3.27 28.27
N PHE A 162 11.17 -4.05 27.42
CA PHE A 162 11.80 -3.59 26.18
C PHE A 162 10.99 -4.00 24.94
N LEU A 163 11.20 -3.29 23.83
CA LEU A 163 10.67 -3.70 22.53
C LEU A 163 11.61 -4.72 21.89
N GLU A 164 11.04 -5.82 21.42
CA GLU A 164 11.78 -6.92 20.78
C GLU A 164 11.26 -7.12 19.36
N LEU A 165 12.16 -7.45 18.43
CA LEU A 165 11.83 -7.72 17.03
C LEU A 165 12.47 -9.03 16.53
N PRO A 166 12.17 -10.19 17.14
CA PRO A 166 12.65 -11.47 16.65
C PRO A 166 12.19 -11.74 15.21
N GLN A 167 13.11 -12.22 14.38
CA GLN A 167 12.81 -12.66 13.02
C GLN A 167 12.10 -14.02 13.07
N VAL A 168 10.98 -14.12 12.38
CA VAL A 168 10.25 -15.36 12.13
C VAL A 168 10.96 -16.10 10.98
N GLU A 169 11.26 -17.38 11.19
CA GLU A 169 11.84 -18.21 10.12
C GLU A 169 10.82 -18.40 8.99
N LEU A 170 11.27 -18.23 7.73
CA LEU A 170 10.47 -18.48 6.55
C LEU A 170 10.93 -19.79 5.88
N PRO A 171 10.16 -20.90 6.00
CA PRO A 171 10.56 -22.17 5.41
C PRO A 171 10.73 -22.05 3.89
N LYS A 172 11.94 -22.32 3.40
CA LYS A 172 12.39 -22.13 2.01
C LYS A 172 12.30 -20.66 1.50
N GLY A 173 12.31 -19.68 2.41
CA GLY A 173 12.11 -18.27 2.08
C GLY A 173 10.67 -17.88 1.71
N VAL A 174 9.71 -18.79 1.90
CA VAL A 174 8.31 -18.61 1.51
C VAL A 174 7.46 -18.21 2.72
N ALA A 175 6.96 -16.99 2.73
CA ALA A 175 5.92 -16.56 3.66
C ALA A 175 4.59 -17.25 3.32
N ARG A 176 3.83 -17.65 4.35
CA ARG A 176 2.47 -18.20 4.24
C ARG A 176 1.56 -17.59 5.31
N GLN A 177 0.24 -17.61 5.08
CA GLN A 177 -0.71 -16.95 5.97
C GLN A 177 -0.68 -17.51 7.40
N GLU A 178 -0.37 -18.80 7.59
CA GLU A 178 -0.40 -19.45 8.90
C GLU A 178 0.67 -18.92 9.87
N LEU A 179 1.68 -18.19 9.36
CA LEU A 179 2.69 -17.51 10.18
C LEU A 179 2.12 -16.29 10.94
N LEU A 180 0.95 -15.76 10.53
CA LEU A 180 0.37 -14.54 11.09
C LEU A 180 -0.67 -14.88 12.16
N ASN A 181 -0.27 -14.77 13.43
CA ASN A 181 -1.18 -14.96 14.56
C ASN A 181 -2.02 -13.70 14.85
N THR A 182 -3.34 -13.84 14.84
CA THR A 182 -4.34 -12.81 15.19
C THR A 182 -4.08 -12.04 16.51
N LYS A 183 -3.35 -12.62 17.46
CA LYS A 183 -2.97 -11.99 18.74
C LYS A 183 -1.69 -11.16 18.69
N CYS A 184 -0.98 -11.15 17.56
CA CYS A 184 0.35 -10.57 17.41
C CYS A 184 0.35 -9.44 16.36
N VAL A 185 1.50 -8.78 16.24
CA VAL A 185 1.77 -7.75 15.22
C VAL A 185 3.07 -8.16 14.52
N TYR A 186 3.13 -8.04 13.21
CA TYR A 186 4.28 -8.46 12.41
C TYR A 186 4.72 -7.34 11.47
N ILE A 187 6.01 -7.33 11.15
CA ILE A 187 6.58 -6.48 10.10
C ILE A 187 7.11 -7.40 9.01
N LEU A 188 6.54 -7.33 7.81
CA LEU A 188 7.07 -7.99 6.62
C LEU A 188 7.92 -6.98 5.85
N ASP A 189 9.23 -7.17 5.88
CA ASP A 189 10.21 -6.35 5.18
C ASP A 189 10.57 -6.99 3.84
N CYS A 190 10.18 -6.35 2.73
CA CYS A 190 10.57 -6.71 1.36
C CYS A 190 11.52 -5.65 0.77
N THR A 191 12.38 -5.06 1.60
CA THR A 191 13.35 -4.00 1.27
C THR A 191 12.70 -2.66 0.91
N SER A 192 11.99 -2.59 -0.21
CA SER A 192 11.31 -1.38 -0.72
C SER A 192 9.79 -1.39 -0.51
N ASP A 193 9.20 -2.53 -0.15
CA ASP A 193 7.84 -2.60 0.42
C ASP A 193 7.93 -3.14 1.85
N ILE A 194 7.52 -2.34 2.84
CA ILE A 194 7.48 -2.74 4.25
C ILE A 194 6.02 -2.74 4.70
N PHE A 195 5.54 -3.85 5.23
CA PHE A 195 4.15 -4.02 5.65
C PHE A 195 4.06 -4.20 7.17
N LEU A 196 3.41 -3.28 7.88
CA LEU A 196 3.04 -3.47 9.28
C LEU A 196 1.69 -4.19 9.35
N TRP A 197 1.71 -5.50 9.56
CA TRP A 197 0.49 -6.29 9.77
C TRP A 197 0.08 -6.32 11.23
N THR A 198 -1.19 -6.00 11.47
CA THR A 198 -1.79 -5.88 12.80
C THR A 198 -2.88 -6.94 12.98
N GLY A 199 -2.61 -7.90 13.86
CA GLY A 199 -3.60 -8.88 14.28
C GLY A 199 -4.77 -8.22 15.01
N LYS A 200 -5.98 -8.64 14.66
CA LYS A 200 -7.23 -8.06 15.20
C LYS A 200 -7.29 -8.18 16.72
N LYS A 201 -6.91 -9.34 17.24
CA LYS A 201 -6.89 -9.67 18.68
C LYS A 201 -5.58 -9.25 19.37
N ALA A 202 -4.65 -8.59 18.69
CA ALA A 202 -3.45 -8.06 19.34
C ALA A 202 -3.82 -6.96 20.35
N ASN A 203 -3.10 -6.92 21.47
CA ASN A 203 -3.33 -5.93 22.51
C ASN A 203 -2.86 -4.53 22.04
N ARG A 204 -3.41 -3.46 22.65
CA ARG A 204 -3.11 -2.07 22.26
C ARG A 204 -1.61 -1.74 22.32
N LEU A 205 -0.89 -2.29 23.29
CA LEU A 205 0.52 -2.00 23.49
C LEU A 205 1.39 -2.59 22.36
N LEU A 206 1.11 -3.81 21.90
CA LEU A 206 1.75 -4.41 20.73
C LEU A 206 1.48 -3.61 19.44
N LYS A 207 0.26 -3.08 19.27
CA LYS A 207 -0.08 -2.23 18.11
C LYS A 207 0.72 -0.93 18.10
N MET A 208 0.85 -0.28 19.26
CA MET A 208 1.68 0.92 19.42
C MET A 208 3.18 0.61 19.24
N ALA A 209 3.66 -0.51 19.79
CA ALA A 209 5.03 -0.98 19.60
C ALA A 209 5.33 -1.22 18.12
N GLY A 210 4.47 -1.92 17.38
CA GLY A 210 4.69 -2.20 15.96
C GLY A 210 4.73 -0.94 15.11
N GLN A 211 3.87 0.05 15.42
CA GLN A 211 3.93 1.36 14.77
C GLN A 211 5.24 2.10 15.02
N LYS A 212 5.83 1.99 16.22
CA LYS A 212 7.17 2.54 16.46
C LYS A 212 8.23 1.74 15.70
N MET A 213 8.25 0.42 15.89
CA MET A 213 9.30 -0.45 15.35
C MET A 213 9.39 -0.45 13.82
N VAL A 214 8.26 -0.29 13.10
CA VAL A 214 8.33 -0.21 11.62
C VAL A 214 8.98 1.07 11.12
N THR A 215 8.77 2.19 11.83
CA THR A 215 9.41 3.48 11.50
C THR A 215 10.90 3.43 11.82
N GLU A 216 11.28 2.90 12.98
CA GLU A 216 12.70 2.72 13.36
C GLU A 216 13.42 1.77 12.39
N LEU A 217 12.82 0.62 12.04
CA LEU A 217 13.39 -0.36 11.09
C LEU A 217 13.56 0.22 9.67
N HIS A 218 12.67 1.12 9.27
CA HIS A 218 12.80 1.84 8.00
C HIS A 218 13.95 2.85 8.03
N GLN A 219 14.16 3.55 9.16
CA GLN A 219 15.21 4.56 9.33
C GLN A 219 16.61 3.98 9.61
N MET A 220 16.70 2.81 10.24
CA MET A 220 17.98 2.17 10.63
C MET A 220 18.68 1.41 9.49
N ILE A 221 18.01 1.19 8.36
CA ILE A 221 18.51 0.39 7.25
C ILE A 221 18.51 1.27 6.00
N GLU A 222 19.64 1.32 5.29
CA GLU A 222 19.75 1.99 4.00
C GLU A 222 18.84 1.30 2.98
N ARG A 223 17.99 2.08 2.32
CA ARG A 223 16.92 1.61 1.43
C ARG A 223 16.72 2.59 0.27
N PRO A 224 16.15 2.16 -0.86
CA PRO A 224 15.80 3.07 -1.94
C PRO A 224 14.78 4.14 -1.50
N ASP A 225 14.84 5.31 -2.13
CA ASP A 225 13.96 6.46 -1.88
C ASP A 225 12.47 6.16 -2.14
N TYR A 226 12.17 5.31 -3.12
CA TYR A 226 10.82 4.82 -3.44
C TYR A 226 10.25 3.78 -2.44
N THR A 227 10.95 3.51 -1.35
CA THR A 227 10.48 2.61 -0.29
C THR A 227 9.19 3.13 0.35
N GLN A 228 8.24 2.24 0.64
CA GLN A 228 6.99 2.59 1.32
C GLN A 228 6.72 1.68 2.52
N VAL A 229 6.11 2.26 3.55
CA VAL A 229 5.56 1.54 4.70
C VAL A 229 4.03 1.54 4.61
N SER A 230 3.42 0.39 4.35
CA SER A 230 1.95 0.24 4.44
C SER A 230 1.53 -0.33 5.80
N ARG A 231 0.26 -0.11 6.14
CA ARG A 231 -0.41 -0.67 7.31
C ARG A 231 -1.46 -1.67 6.82
N GLU A 232 -1.54 -2.81 7.48
CA GLU A 232 -2.39 -3.93 7.09
C GLU A 232 -3.10 -4.44 8.35
N THR A 233 -4.43 -4.53 8.39
CA THR A 233 -5.15 -5.12 9.54
C THR A 233 -5.87 -6.41 9.13
N GLU A 234 -5.74 -7.44 9.97
CA GLU A 234 -6.40 -8.74 9.79
C GLU A 234 -7.91 -8.61 9.50
N VAL A 235 -8.34 -9.08 8.33
CA VAL A 235 -9.75 -9.06 7.90
C VAL A 235 -10.46 -10.33 8.38
N ARG A 236 -11.72 -10.19 8.82
CA ARG A 236 -12.52 -11.34 9.27
C ARG A 236 -13.03 -12.14 8.07
N ARG A 237 -12.50 -13.36 7.86
CA ARG A 237 -13.16 -14.34 6.99
C ARG A 237 -14.55 -14.68 7.58
N GLY A 238 -15.63 -14.23 6.92
CA GLY A 238 -16.99 -14.78 7.06
C GLY A 238 -17.94 -14.16 8.10
N THR A 239 -18.35 -12.88 7.95
CA THR A 239 -19.65 -12.41 8.49
C THR A 239 -20.39 -11.48 7.53
N LEU A 240 -21.61 -11.85 7.15
CA LEU A 240 -22.50 -11.11 6.23
C LEU A 240 -22.85 -9.67 6.70
N LEU A 241 -22.67 -9.37 7.98
CA LEU A 241 -23.00 -8.06 8.58
C LEU A 241 -22.07 -6.92 8.16
N GLN A 242 -20.95 -7.18 7.47
CA GLN A 242 -19.99 -6.14 7.08
C GLN A 242 -20.41 -5.36 5.82
N LEU A 243 -21.57 -5.67 5.22
CA LEU A 243 -22.12 -5.02 4.03
C LEU A 243 -22.60 -3.56 4.23
N TRP A 244 -22.74 -3.08 5.48
CA TRP A 244 -23.48 -1.84 5.79
C TRP A 244 -22.71 -0.78 6.58
N LEU A 245 -21.41 -0.96 6.84
CA LEU A 245 -20.57 0.06 7.46
C LEU A 245 -19.42 0.46 6.54
N PRO A 246 -19.27 1.75 6.17
CA PRO A 246 -18.11 2.21 5.41
C PRO A 246 -16.85 2.17 6.29
N LEU A 247 -16.10 1.06 6.21
CA LEU A 247 -14.72 1.04 6.70
C LEU A 247 -13.86 2.02 5.91
N LYS A 248 -12.91 2.66 6.60
CA LYS A 248 -11.90 3.51 5.97
C LYS A 248 -11.06 2.67 5.01
N SER A 249 -10.85 3.19 3.81
CA SER A 249 -9.92 2.60 2.83
C SER A 249 -8.49 2.66 3.37
N GLY A 250 -7.79 1.52 3.36
CA GLY A 250 -6.38 1.41 3.78
C GLY A 250 -6.12 0.69 5.10
N ASP A 251 -7.15 0.19 5.79
CA ASP A 251 -6.98 -0.63 7.01
C ASP A 251 -7.08 -2.15 6.75
N GLU A 252 -7.48 -2.61 5.55
CA GLU A 252 -7.61 -4.04 5.21
C GLU A 252 -6.37 -4.59 4.46
N GLU A 253 -6.18 -5.92 4.46
CA GLU A 253 -5.05 -6.61 3.83
C GLU A 253 -4.97 -6.37 2.31
N SER A 254 -4.02 -5.53 1.90
CA SER A 254 -3.88 -4.91 0.58
C SER A 254 -3.42 -5.86 -0.53
N MET A 255 -3.66 -5.40 -1.76
CA MET A 255 -3.11 -5.79 -3.05
C MET A 255 -1.70 -6.37 -2.96
N MET A 256 -0.81 -5.48 -2.51
CA MET A 256 0.62 -5.69 -2.43
C MET A 256 1.05 -6.53 -1.23
N PHE A 257 0.25 -6.61 -0.16
CA PHE A 257 0.57 -7.44 1.01
C PHE A 257 0.32 -8.93 0.77
N ARG A 258 -0.93 -9.30 0.43
CA ARG A 258 -1.33 -10.72 0.30
C ARG A 258 -0.52 -11.46 -0.77
N SER A 259 -0.07 -10.75 -1.80
CA SER A 259 0.77 -11.32 -2.89
C SER A 259 2.15 -11.77 -2.44
N LYS A 260 2.69 -11.25 -1.34
CA LYS A 260 4.01 -11.66 -0.84
C LYS A 260 3.97 -13.05 -0.16
N PHE A 261 2.78 -13.62 0.07
CA PHE A 261 2.55 -14.91 0.70
C PHE A 261 2.05 -15.96 -0.29
N ALA A 262 2.58 -17.19 -0.20
CA ALA A 262 2.10 -18.30 -1.01
C ALA A 262 0.71 -18.79 -0.53
N GLY A 263 -0.15 -19.15 -1.49
CA GLY A 263 -1.45 -19.80 -1.23
C GLY A 263 -2.53 -18.91 -0.58
N TRP A 264 -2.30 -17.60 -0.42
CA TRP A 264 -3.24 -16.74 0.33
C TRP A 264 -4.62 -16.64 -0.35
N ASP A 265 -4.63 -16.52 -1.68
CA ASP A 265 -5.78 -16.16 -2.52
C ASP A 265 -5.93 -17.09 -3.75
N ASP A 266 -5.19 -18.21 -3.79
CA ASP A 266 -5.00 -19.05 -4.99
C ASP A 266 -4.80 -18.18 -6.25
N ILE A 267 -3.69 -17.41 -6.26
CA ILE A 267 -3.37 -16.45 -7.32
C ILE A 267 -2.69 -17.12 -8.52
N VAL A 268 -3.41 -18.13 -9.03
CA VAL A 268 -3.05 -19.05 -10.13
C VAL A 268 -1.81 -19.90 -9.84
#